data_AF-A0A9W7JDL2-F1
#
_entry.id   AF-A0A9W7JDL2-F1
#
_cell.length_a   1.000
_cell.length_b   1.000
_cell.length_c   1.000
_cell.angle_alpha   90.00
_cell.angle_beta   90.00
_cell.angle_gamma   90.00
#
_symmetry.space_group_name_H-M   'P 1'
#
loop_
_entity.id
_entity.type
_entity.pdbx_description
1 polymer ?
#
loop_
_entity_poly.entity_id
_entity_poly.type
_entity_poly.pdbx_seq_one_letter_code
_entity_poly.pdbx_strand_id
1 'polypeptide(L)'
;MELVFSKLLTQTDIERRLSVPTRILNLHPFLGHRYADLRVTDAGGDVWTFRCIRRDGVYAKPVFSKGWLEFVYAKNLRIYDKVVLYGEKDVGGGGVTYRIEVRRNILRLMGQDIWIQLQHLHLYGLP
;
A
#
# COMPACT_ATOMS: atom_id res chain seq x y z
N MET A 1 8.77 -3.87 12.91
CA MET A 1 8.13 -3.25 11.72
C MET A 1 8.61 -1.82 11.48
N GLU A 2 9.13 -1.53 10.29
CA GLU A 2 9.60 -0.21 9.82
C GLU A 2 8.65 0.36 8.76
N LEU A 3 8.40 1.68 8.79
CA LEU A 3 7.57 2.36 7.78
C LEU A 3 8.30 2.42 6.42
N VAL A 4 7.78 1.71 5.42
CA VAL A 4 8.29 1.77 4.05
C VAL A 4 7.72 2.97 3.30
N PHE A 5 6.41 3.22 3.36
CA PHE A 5 5.80 4.47 2.89
C PHE A 5 4.37 4.65 3.40
N SER A 6 3.89 5.89 3.34
CA SER A 6 2.48 6.22 3.46
C SER A 6 2.05 7.15 2.32
N LYS A 7 0.80 7.03 1.88
CA LYS A 7 0.26 7.84 0.78
C LYS A 7 -1.26 7.99 0.89
N LEU A 8 -1.76 9.19 0.62
CA LEU A 8 -3.18 9.43 0.34
C LEU A 8 -3.48 9.07 -1.12
N LEU A 9 -4.49 8.22 -1.32
CA LEU A 9 -4.86 7.75 -2.63
C LEU A 9 -5.47 8.87 -3.47
N THR A 10 -4.95 9.03 -4.68
CA THR A 10 -5.50 9.93 -5.71
C THR A 10 -6.45 9.17 -6.63
N GLN A 11 -7.20 9.90 -7.47
CA GLN A 11 -8.05 9.29 -8.49
C GLN A 11 -7.30 8.29 -9.38
N THR A 12 -6.10 8.64 -9.85
CA THR A 12 -5.27 7.72 -10.65
C THR A 12 -4.86 6.46 -9.89
N ASP A 13 -4.65 6.56 -8.58
CA ASP A 13 -4.35 5.39 -7.77
C ASP A 13 -5.56 4.46 -7.67
N ILE A 14 -6.77 4.99 -7.52
CA ILE A 14 -8.00 4.19 -7.44
C ILE A 14 -8.36 3.56 -8.80
N GLU A 15 -8.21 4.30 -9.89
CA GLU A 15 -8.73 3.88 -11.20
C GLU A 15 -7.71 3.14 -12.07
N ARG A 16 -6.40 3.28 -11.80
CA ARG A 16 -5.36 2.78 -12.70
C ARG A 16 -4.27 1.98 -11.98
N ARG A 17 -3.47 2.64 -11.15
CA ARG A 17 -2.24 2.07 -10.55
C ARG A 17 -1.73 2.95 -9.42
N LEU A 18 -1.21 2.34 -8.35
CA LEU A 18 -0.62 3.08 -7.25
C LEU A 18 0.78 3.56 -7.61
N SER A 19 0.98 4.88 -7.71
CA SER A 19 2.34 5.42 -7.78
C SER A 19 2.99 5.40 -6.40
N VAL A 20 4.16 4.77 -6.30
CA VAL A 20 4.89 4.54 -5.04
C VAL A 20 6.24 5.27 -5.02
N PRO A 21 6.80 5.57 -3.83
CA PRO A 21 8.10 6.22 -3.74
C PRO A 21 9.23 5.38 -4.34
N THR A 22 10.20 6.02 -4.99
CA THR A 22 11.34 5.35 -5.65
C THR A 22 12.16 4.47 -4.71
N ARG A 23 12.22 4.80 -3.41
CA ARG A 23 12.90 3.97 -2.39
C ARG A 23 12.40 2.53 -2.31
N ILE A 24 11.20 2.25 -2.81
CA ILE A 24 10.66 0.89 -2.90
C ILE A 24 11.48 -0.02 -3.83
N LEU A 25 12.25 0.56 -4.75
CA LEU A 25 13.13 -0.19 -5.65
C LEU A 25 14.37 -0.72 -4.93
N ASN A 26 14.70 -0.20 -3.75
CA ASN A 26 15.81 -0.70 -2.92
C ASN A 26 15.43 -1.98 -2.15
N LEU A 27 14.16 -2.38 -2.22
CA LEU A 27 13.72 -3.62 -1.63
C LEU A 27 14.32 -4.81 -2.40
N HIS A 28 14.59 -5.89 -1.67
CA HIS A 28 15.16 -7.13 -2.20
C HIS A 28 14.54 -7.70 -3.49
N PRO A 29 13.23 -7.60 -3.79
CA PRO A 29 12.66 -8.32 -4.92
C PRO A 29 13.07 -7.75 -6.30
N PHE A 30 13.81 -6.64 -6.36
CA PHE A 30 14.13 -5.93 -7.60
C PHE A 30 15.40 -6.36 -8.34
N LEU A 31 16.27 -7.22 -7.79
CA LEU A 31 17.55 -7.78 -8.32
C LEU A 31 17.92 -7.50 -9.82
N GLY A 32 17.99 -6.24 -10.26
CA GLY A 32 18.24 -5.86 -11.67
C GLY A 32 17.05 -6.00 -12.66
N HIS A 33 15.86 -6.42 -12.23
CA HIS A 33 14.71 -6.61 -13.11
C HIS A 33 13.86 -5.34 -13.27
N ARG A 34 13.15 -5.22 -14.42
CA ARG A 34 12.24 -4.08 -14.68
C ARG A 34 10.98 -4.10 -13.82
N TYR A 35 10.63 -5.26 -13.27
CA TYR A 35 9.51 -5.42 -12.36
C TYR A 35 9.82 -6.48 -11.32
N ALA A 36 9.08 -6.43 -10.23
CA ALA A 36 9.14 -7.38 -9.14
C ALA A 36 7.76 -7.55 -8.52
N ASP A 37 7.39 -8.76 -8.13
CA ASP A 37 6.13 -9.03 -7.46
C ASP A 37 6.35 -8.96 -5.93
N LEU A 38 5.64 -8.06 -5.27
CA LEU A 38 5.71 -7.82 -3.83
C LEU A 38 4.52 -8.51 -3.15
N ARG A 39 4.80 -9.48 -2.28
CA ARG A 39 3.79 -10.10 -1.42
C ARG A 39 3.63 -9.27 -0.16
N VAL A 40 2.40 -8.90 0.16
CA VAL A 40 2.05 -8.13 1.36
C VAL A 40 0.90 -8.81 2.08
N THR A 41 0.92 -8.81 3.40
CA THR A 41 -0.20 -9.26 4.22
C THR A 41 -1.00 -8.04 4.66
N ASP A 42 -2.31 -8.06 4.47
CA ASP A 42 -3.16 -7.00 5.02
C ASP A 42 -3.44 -7.23 6.51
N ALA A 43 -4.13 -6.28 7.13
CA ALA A 43 -4.37 -6.34 8.55
C ALA A 43 -5.56 -7.26 8.95
N GLY A 44 -6.25 -7.87 7.97
CA GLY A 44 -7.15 -9.03 8.15
C GLY A 44 -6.45 -10.39 7.99
N GLY A 45 -5.19 -10.41 7.54
CA GLY A 45 -4.38 -11.62 7.34
C GLY A 45 -4.36 -12.14 5.91
N ASP A 46 -5.08 -11.49 4.98
CA ASP A 46 -5.07 -11.90 3.57
C ASP A 46 -3.75 -11.52 2.91
N VAL A 47 -3.24 -12.40 2.04
CA VAL A 47 -2.00 -12.17 1.29
C VAL A 47 -2.32 -11.64 -0.10
N TRP A 48 -1.79 -10.47 -0.42
CA TRP A 48 -1.91 -9.79 -1.70
C TRP A 48 -0.56 -9.77 -2.43
N THR A 49 -0.59 -9.92 -3.75
CA THR A 49 0.62 -9.81 -4.59
C THR A 49 0.49 -8.64 -5.52
N PHE A 50 1.39 -7.65 -5.41
CA PHE A 50 1.42 -6.49 -6.26
C PHE A 50 2.62 -6.51 -7.19
N ARG A 51 2.40 -6.39 -8.50
CA ARG A 51 3.49 -6.19 -9.44
C ARG A 51 3.98 -4.76 -9.38
N CYS A 52 5.16 -4.55 -8.84
CA CYS A 52 5.84 -3.27 -8.83
C CYS A 52 6.73 -3.13 -10.07
N ILE A 53 6.48 -2.10 -10.87
CA ILE A 53 7.18 -1.85 -12.14
C ILE A 53 8.07 -0.62 -11.98
N ARG A 54 9.37 -0.76 -12.30
CA ARG A 54 10.29 0.36 -12.48
C ARG A 54 9.89 1.11 -13.75
N ARG A 55 9.85 2.44 -13.68
CA ARG A 55 9.56 3.31 -14.82
C ARG A 55 10.77 4.16 -15.14
N ASP A 56 11.00 4.40 -16.42
CA ASP A 56 12.06 5.27 -16.92
C ASP A 56 11.47 6.58 -17.48
N GLY A 57 12.33 7.58 -17.69
CA GLY A 57 11.97 8.90 -18.23
C GLY A 57 11.52 9.92 -17.19
N VAL A 58 10.90 11.02 -17.65
CA VAL A 58 10.51 12.17 -16.81
C VAL A 58 9.56 11.79 -15.66
N TYR A 59 8.78 10.72 -15.83
CA TYR A 59 7.88 10.17 -14.81
C TYR A 59 8.34 8.79 -14.32
N ALA A 60 9.58 8.71 -13.82
CA ALA A 60 10.23 7.50 -13.35
C ALA A 60 9.73 6.98 -11.98
N LYS A 61 8.58 7.47 -11.47
CA LYS A 61 8.02 6.93 -10.23
C LYS A 61 7.54 5.50 -10.46
N PRO A 62 8.00 4.52 -9.67
CA PRO A 62 7.53 3.15 -9.78
C PRO A 62 6.04 3.05 -9.43
N VAL A 63 5.42 1.97 -9.91
CA VAL A 63 3.97 1.76 -9.76
C VAL A 63 3.66 0.33 -9.33
N PHE A 64 2.71 0.16 -8.40
CA PHE A 64 2.01 -1.11 -8.25
C PHE A 64 0.91 -1.18 -9.32
N SER A 65 0.98 -2.24 -10.12
CA SER A 65 0.13 -2.45 -11.29
C SER A 65 -0.79 -3.65 -11.08
N LYS A 66 -0.40 -4.84 -11.54
CA LYS A 66 -1.17 -6.07 -11.35
C LYS A 66 -1.42 -6.35 -9.85
N GLY A 67 -2.63 -6.75 -9.50
CA GLY A 67 -3.08 -7.02 -8.13
C GLY A 67 -3.59 -5.78 -7.40
N TRP A 68 -3.21 -4.57 -7.83
CA TRP A 68 -3.57 -3.35 -7.13
C TRP A 68 -5.05 -3.01 -7.26
N LEU A 69 -5.61 -3.05 -8.47
CA LEU A 69 -7.03 -2.73 -8.66
C LEU A 69 -7.93 -3.80 -8.05
N GLU A 70 -7.50 -5.06 -8.08
CA GLU A 70 -8.18 -6.15 -7.39
C GLU A 70 -8.27 -5.88 -5.87
N PHE A 71 -7.19 -5.38 -5.26
CA PHE A 71 -7.19 -4.94 -3.87
C PHE A 71 -8.08 -3.72 -3.63
N VAL A 72 -8.05 -2.73 -4.53
CA VAL A 72 -8.93 -1.54 -4.48
C VAL A 72 -10.39 -1.95 -4.42
N TYR A 73 -10.82 -2.83 -5.33
CA TYR A 73 -12.21 -3.29 -5.38
C TYR A 73 -12.56 -4.15 -4.17
N ALA A 74 -11.72 -5.10 -3.80
CA ALA A 74 -11.98 -6.02 -2.69
C ALA A 74 -12.08 -5.30 -1.33
N LYS A 75 -11.28 -4.26 -1.11
CA LYS A 75 -11.28 -3.48 0.14
C LYS A 75 -12.12 -2.20 0.08
N ASN A 76 -12.84 -1.96 -1.02
CA ASN A 76 -13.66 -0.77 -1.25
C ASN A 76 -12.88 0.54 -0.98
N LEU A 77 -11.69 0.65 -1.57
CA LEU A 77 -10.82 1.82 -1.37
C LEU A 77 -11.39 3.04 -2.09
N ARG A 78 -11.24 4.21 -1.46
CA ARG A 78 -11.74 5.49 -1.94
C ARG A 78 -10.60 6.51 -2.08
N ILE A 79 -10.86 7.55 -2.88
CA ILE A 79 -9.97 8.72 -2.94
C ILE A 79 -9.81 9.27 -1.51
N TYR A 80 -8.58 9.65 -1.16
CA TYR A 80 -8.17 10.10 0.18
C TYR A 80 -8.07 9.04 1.28
N ASP A 81 -8.36 7.76 1.00
CA ASP A 81 -7.90 6.71 1.89
C ASP A 81 -6.37 6.74 1.97
N LYS A 82 -5.83 6.45 3.16
CA LYS A 82 -4.39 6.44 3.44
C LYS A 82 -3.90 5.01 3.44
N VAL A 83 -3.04 4.69 2.47
CA VAL A 83 -2.30 3.43 2.43
C VAL A 83 -0.99 3.60 3.18
N VAL A 84 -0.65 2.61 3.98
CA VAL A 84 0.62 2.53 4.70
C VAL A 84 1.24 1.15 4.47
N LEU A 85 2.47 1.13 3.97
CA LEU A 85 3.24 -0.09 3.80
C LEU A 85 4.35 -0.14 4.86
N TYR A 86 4.42 -1.27 5.54
CA TYR A 86 5.46 -1.59 6.51
C TYR A 86 6.32 -2.75 6.01
N GLY A 87 7.57 -2.78 6.44
CA GLY A 87 8.51 -3.87 6.20
C GLY A 87 9.09 -4.35 7.51
N GLU A 88 9.34 -5.65 7.62
CA GLU A 88 9.98 -6.25 8.79
C GLU A 88 11.05 -7.23 8.33
N LYS A 89 12.27 -7.04 8.84
CA LYS A 89 13.37 -7.97 8.59
C LYS A 89 13.12 -9.20 9.43
N ASP A 90 13.11 -10.36 8.77
CA ASP A 90 13.01 -11.62 9.48
C ASP A 90 14.28 -11.84 10.33
N VAL A 91 14.09 -12.12 11.62
CA VAL A 91 15.17 -12.32 12.60
C VAL A 91 16.00 -13.57 12.27
N GLY A 92 15.44 -14.50 11.47
CA GLY A 92 16.10 -15.73 11.00
C GLY A 92 16.94 -15.60 9.72
N GLY A 93 17.10 -14.41 9.14
CA GLY A 93 18.07 -14.15 8.06
C GLY A 93 17.64 -14.51 6.63
N GLY A 94 16.35 -14.84 6.38
CA GLY A 94 15.91 -15.28 5.05
C GLY A 94 15.15 -14.26 4.18
N GLY A 95 14.53 -13.23 4.74
CA GLY A 95 13.67 -12.34 3.95
C GLY A 95 13.09 -11.13 4.67
N VAL A 96 12.38 -10.28 3.91
CA VAL A 96 11.62 -9.15 4.44
C VAL A 96 10.14 -9.45 4.25
N THR A 97 9.36 -9.42 5.33
CA THR A 97 7.90 -9.50 5.27
C THR A 97 7.31 -8.11 5.14
N TYR A 98 6.24 -7.97 4.36
CA TYR A 98 5.58 -6.68 4.15
C TYR A 98 4.14 -6.75 4.65
N ARG A 99 3.70 -5.67 5.30
CA ARG A 99 2.32 -5.50 5.75
C ARG A 99 1.73 -4.24 5.14
N ILE A 100 0.50 -4.33 4.65
CA ILE A 100 -0.25 -3.18 4.16
C ILE A 100 -1.41 -2.86 5.10
N GLU A 101 -1.55 -1.58 5.45
CA GLU A 101 -2.71 -1.05 6.15
C GLU A 101 -3.39 0.00 5.30
N VAL A 102 -4.71 0.08 5.44
CA VAL A 102 -5.49 1.17 4.85
C VAL A 102 -6.30 1.83 5.94
N ARG A 103 -6.25 3.16 5.97
CA ARG A 103 -6.95 3.99 6.95
C ARG A 103 -7.84 4.99 6.23
N ARG A 104 -9.07 5.15 6.73
CA ARG A 104 -10.02 6.14 6.24
C ARG A 104 -10.09 7.29 7.24
N ASN A 105 -10.00 8.51 6.73
CA ASN A 105 -10.34 9.68 7.54
C ASN A 105 -11.86 9.73 7.65
N ILE A 106 -12.38 9.59 8.86
CA ILE A 106 -13.83 9.56 9.08
C ILE A 106 -14.38 10.96 9.38
N LEU A 107 -13.58 11.82 10.01
CA LEU A 107 -13.96 13.19 10.36
C LEU A 107 -12.78 13.92 11.02
N ARG A 108 -12.91 15.25 11.11
CA ARG A 108 -12.00 16.13 11.83
C ARG A 108 -12.68 16.66 13.11
N LEU A 109 -12.12 16.37 14.29
CA LEU A 109 -12.55 16.95 15.56
C LEU A 109 -11.47 17.86 16.10
N MET A 110 -11.84 19.09 16.48
CA MET A 110 -10.94 20.03 17.15
C MET A 110 -9.62 20.25 16.38
N GLY A 111 -9.68 20.27 15.04
CA GLY A 111 -8.51 20.43 14.17
C GLY A 111 -7.68 19.16 13.94
N GLN A 112 -8.04 18.03 14.55
CA GLN A 112 -7.35 16.75 14.40
C GLN A 112 -8.15 15.77 13.53
N ASP A 113 -7.47 15.14 12.57
CA ASP A 113 -8.08 14.13 11.69
C ASP A 113 -8.10 12.76 12.36
N ILE A 114 -9.27 12.13 12.40
CA ILE A 114 -9.46 10.80 12.98
C ILE A 114 -9.38 9.75 11.89
N TRP A 115 -8.33 8.93 11.96
CA TRP A 115 -8.05 7.87 10.99
C TRP A 115 -8.41 6.51 11.59
N ILE A 116 -9.31 5.78 10.94
CA ILE A 116 -9.70 4.42 11.35
C ILE A 116 -9.18 3.42 10.32
N GLN A 117 -8.64 2.30 10.77
CA GLN A 117 -8.27 1.18 9.89
C GLN A 117 -9.53 0.62 9.21
N LEU A 118 -9.49 0.39 7.89
CA LEU A 118 -10.69 -0.05 7.14
C LEU A 118 -11.34 -1.29 7.74
N GLN A 119 -10.54 -2.24 8.23
CA GLN A 119 -11.05 -3.45 8.86
C GLN A 119 -11.87 -3.19 10.12
N HIS A 120 -11.72 -2.04 10.78
CA HIS A 120 -12.47 -1.68 11.98
C HIS A 120 -13.67 -0.78 11.67
N LEU A 121 -13.86 -0.30 10.42
CA LEU A 121 -14.97 0.61 10.09
C LEU A 121 -16.33 0.02 10.46
N HIS A 122 -16.50 -1.29 10.29
CA HIS A 122 -17.73 -2.00 10.64
C HIS A 122 -18.07 -1.90 12.14
N LEU A 123 -17.07 -1.78 13.02
CA LEU A 123 -17.27 -1.60 14.47
C LEU A 123 -17.89 -0.24 14.80
N TYR A 124 -17.81 0.72 13.89
CA TYR A 124 -18.35 2.07 14.03
C TYR A 124 -19.62 2.30 13.19
N GLY A 125 -20.20 1.24 12.60
CA GLY A 125 -21.38 1.35 11.75
C GLY A 125 -21.13 2.11 10.44
N LEU A 126 -19.87 2.23 10.00
CA LEU A 126 -19.49 2.95 8.80
C LEU A 126 -19.25 1.98 7.62
N PRO A 127 -19.68 2.33 6.39
CA PRO A 127 -19.50 1.53 5.19
C PRO A 127 -18.11 1.67 4.53
#